data_AF-A0AAD2WBF4-F1
#
_entry.id   AF-A0AAD2WBF4-F1
#
_cell.length_a   1.000
_cell.length_b   1.000
_cell.length_c   1.000
_cell.angle_alpha   90.00
_cell.angle_beta   90.00
_cell.angle_gamma   90.00
#
_symmetry.space_group_name_H-M   'P 1'
#
loop_
_entity.id
_entity.type
_entity.pdbx_description
1 polymer ?
#
loop_
_entity_poly.entity_id
_entity_poly.type
_entity_poly.pdbx_seq_one_letter_code
_entity_poly.pdbx_strand_id
1 'polypeptide(L)'
;LVRRFPKAIDVKPGETIRFILRNEGSLLHEFNIGKADSHAAHQAEMAAMFQNGTLSSTGVGQDMSTMEHTMGGMKMVGMEHNDPNSVLIEPRTTQELIWTFNKSTGLEFACNVPGHYQSGMVGKFEVK
;
A
#
# COMPACT_ATOMS: atom_id res chain seq x y z
N LEU A 1 -19.14 -8.21 7.67
CA LEU A 1 -18.47 -9.08 6.68
C LEU A 1 -17.03 -8.58 6.49
N VAL A 2 -16.09 -8.99 7.34
CA VAL A 2 -14.67 -8.65 7.12
C VAL A 2 -14.18 -9.57 6.01
N ARG A 3 -14.18 -9.09 4.76
CA ARG A 3 -13.58 -9.83 3.65
C ARG A 3 -12.08 -9.90 3.92
N ARG A 4 -11.58 -11.04 4.42
CA ARG A 4 -10.15 -11.33 4.46
C ARG A 4 -9.65 -11.31 3.00
N PHE A 5 -8.95 -10.24 2.63
CA PHE A 5 -8.36 -9.94 1.32
C PHE A 5 -9.01 -10.67 0.11
N PRO A 6 -10.04 -10.08 -0.55
CA PRO A 6 -10.75 -10.74 -1.63
C PRO A 6 -9.87 -10.94 -2.87
N LYS A 7 -10.22 -11.91 -3.73
CA LYS A 7 -9.54 -12.13 -5.02
C LYS A 7 -10.06 -11.23 -6.15
N ALA A 8 -11.29 -10.74 -6.02
CA ALA A 8 -11.90 -9.82 -6.96
C ALA A 8 -12.83 -8.82 -6.26
N ILE A 9 -12.91 -7.61 -6.81
CA ILE A 9 -13.87 -6.57 -6.43
C ILE A 9 -14.51 -6.05 -7.72
N ASP A 10 -15.83 -6.12 -7.80
CA ASP A 10 -16.60 -5.56 -8.91
C ASP A 10 -16.71 -4.04 -8.73
N VAL A 11 -16.46 -3.30 -9.81
CA VAL A 11 -16.51 -1.83 -9.83
C VAL A 11 -17.11 -1.33 -11.15
N LYS A 12 -17.61 -0.09 -11.16
CA LYS A 12 -18.13 0.57 -12.36
C LYS A 12 -17.24 1.73 -12.79
N PRO A 13 -17.21 2.07 -14.10
CA PRO A 13 -16.58 3.30 -14.54
C PRO A 13 -17.21 4.53 -13.87
N GLY A 14 -16.37 5.39 -13.30
CA GLY A 14 -16.77 6.57 -12.53
C GLY A 14 -17.11 6.31 -11.06
N GLU A 15 -17.08 5.05 -10.60
CA GLU A 15 -17.39 4.71 -9.21
C GLU A 15 -16.28 5.18 -8.27
N THR A 16 -16.67 5.87 -7.19
CA THR A 16 -15.76 6.22 -6.10
C THR A 16 -15.98 5.28 -4.93
N ILE A 17 -14.94 4.53 -4.56
CA ILE A 17 -14.96 3.61 -3.42
C ILE A 17 -14.04 4.13 -2.34
N ARG A 18 -14.53 4.06 -1.10
CA ARG A 18 -13.74 4.26 0.12
C ARG A 18 -13.35 2.90 0.68
N PHE A 19 -12.07 2.60 0.67
CA PHE A 19 -11.49 1.41 1.27
C PHE A 19 -11.12 1.68 2.72
N ILE A 20 -11.65 0.87 3.64
CA ILE A 20 -11.22 0.83 5.04
C ILE A 20 -10.32 -0.39 5.20
N LEU A 21 -9.03 -0.14 5.36
CA LEU A 21 -7.97 -1.13 5.28
C LEU A 21 -7.45 -1.38 6.68
N ARG A 22 -7.76 -2.55 7.24
CA ARG A 22 -7.37 -2.92 8.59
C ARG A 22 -6.31 -4.01 8.57
N ASN A 23 -5.15 -3.71 9.15
CA ASN A 23 -4.10 -4.69 9.36
C ASN A 23 -4.25 -5.29 10.76
N GLU A 24 -4.75 -6.52 10.84
CA GLU A 24 -4.85 -7.24 12.12
C GLU A 24 -3.57 -7.99 12.49
N GLY A 25 -2.63 -8.12 11.55
CA GLY A 25 -1.39 -8.87 11.69
C GLY A 25 -0.25 -8.09 12.32
N SER A 26 0.94 -8.70 12.30
CA SER A 26 2.19 -8.18 12.85
C SER A 26 3.17 -7.67 11.80
N LEU A 27 2.84 -7.80 10.51
CA LEU A 27 3.71 -7.38 9.41
C LEU A 27 3.15 -6.13 8.74
N LEU A 28 4.03 -5.31 8.19
CA LEU A 28 3.66 -4.17 7.37
C LEU A 28 2.95 -4.64 6.11
N HIS A 29 1.87 -3.96 5.74
CA HIS A 29 1.18 -4.17 4.48
C HIS A 29 1.06 -2.88 3.70
N GLU A 30 0.97 -3.03 2.39
CA GLU A 30 0.55 -1.99 1.47
C GLU A 30 -0.79 -2.39 0.83
N PHE A 31 -1.59 -1.38 0.50
CA PHE A 31 -2.67 -1.49 -0.47
C PHE A 31 -2.40 -0.52 -1.62
N ASN A 32 -1.99 -1.05 -2.77
CA ASN A 32 -1.70 -0.29 -3.97
C ASN A 32 -2.65 -0.71 -5.10
N ILE A 33 -3.21 0.25 -5.84
CA ILE A 33 -4.06 0.03 -7.01
C ILE A 33 -3.24 0.31 -8.28
N GLY A 34 -3.03 -0.69 -9.13
CA GLY A 34 -2.16 -0.54 -10.30
C GLY A 34 -2.36 -1.63 -11.35
N LYS A 35 -1.57 -1.58 -12.42
CA LYS A 35 -1.45 -2.71 -13.36
C LYS A 35 -0.33 -3.64 -12.88
N ALA A 36 -0.34 -4.89 -13.34
CA ALA A 36 0.69 -5.87 -12.99
C ALA A 36 2.13 -5.36 -13.25
N ASP A 37 2.37 -4.67 -14.37
CA ASP A 37 3.70 -4.09 -14.66
C ASP A 37 4.10 -2.99 -13.66
N SER A 38 3.13 -2.16 -13.24
CA SER A 38 3.35 -1.14 -12.20
C SER A 38 3.65 -1.78 -10.85
N HIS A 39 2.94 -2.87 -10.51
CA HIS A 39 3.25 -3.65 -9.31
C HIS A 39 4.65 -4.26 -9.37
N ALA A 40 5.08 -4.79 -10.51
CA ALA A 40 6.42 -5.33 -10.67
C ALA A 40 7.50 -4.27 -10.44
N ALA A 41 7.32 -3.07 -10.98
CA ALA A 41 8.23 -1.95 -10.76
C ALA A 41 8.27 -1.53 -9.28
N HIS A 42 7.10 -1.34 -8.66
CA HIS A 42 7.00 -0.91 -7.26
C HIS A 42 7.58 -1.94 -6.27
N GLN A 43 7.45 -3.23 -6.58
CA GLN A 43 8.10 -4.29 -5.80
C GLN A 43 9.63 -4.18 -5.83
N ALA A 44 10.22 -3.77 -6.95
CA ALA A 44 11.67 -3.56 -7.04
C ALA A 44 12.12 -2.37 -6.18
N GLU A 45 11.33 -1.29 -6.16
CA GLU A 45 11.58 -0.12 -5.29
C GLU A 45 11.49 -0.49 -3.81
N MET A 46 10.40 -1.17 -3.40
CA MET A 46 10.21 -1.66 -2.04
C MET A 46 11.31 -2.63 -1.60
N ALA A 47 11.78 -3.49 -2.51
CA ALA A 47 12.91 -4.37 -2.23
C ALA A 47 14.20 -3.57 -1.98
N ALA A 48 14.50 -2.54 -2.78
CA ALA A 48 15.66 -1.68 -2.55
C ALA A 48 15.57 -0.94 -1.20
N MET A 49 14.39 -0.45 -0.83
CA MET A 49 14.14 0.17 0.49
C MET A 49 14.31 -0.83 1.64
N PHE A 50 13.93 -2.08 1.45
CA PHE A 50 14.15 -3.13 2.45
C PHE A 50 15.64 -3.47 2.60
N GLN A 51 16.40 -3.52 1.49
CA GLN A 51 17.83 -3.80 1.52
C GLN A 51 18.65 -2.66 2.17
N ASN A 52 18.25 -1.41 1.98
CA ASN A 52 18.95 -0.26 2.54
C ASN A 52 18.48 0.14 3.96
N GLY A 53 17.51 -0.58 4.54
CA GLY A 53 17.01 -0.36 5.89
C GLY A 53 15.99 0.77 6.05
N THR A 54 15.62 1.48 4.98
CA THR A 54 14.53 2.49 5.03
C THR A 54 13.14 1.86 5.15
N LEU A 55 12.99 0.58 4.83
CA LEU A 55 11.78 -0.20 5.07
C LEU A 55 12.11 -1.46 5.89
N SER A 56 11.25 -1.79 6.84
CA SER A 56 11.35 -2.99 7.67
C SER A 56 10.08 -3.84 7.57
N SER A 57 10.11 -5.04 8.15
CA SER A 57 8.95 -5.94 8.21
C SER A 57 7.77 -5.40 9.02
N THR A 58 7.98 -4.36 9.84
CA THR A 58 6.95 -3.81 10.74
C THR A 58 6.67 -2.33 10.54
N GLY A 59 7.36 -1.65 9.62
CA GLY A 59 7.20 -0.21 9.40
C GLY A 59 8.33 0.39 8.57
N VAL A 60 8.28 1.71 8.37
CA VAL A 60 9.40 2.48 7.80
C VAL A 60 10.53 2.51 8.83
N GLY A 61 11.75 2.22 8.39
CA GLY A 61 12.90 1.96 9.26
C GLY A 61 13.22 3.10 10.23
N GLN A 62 13.56 2.70 11.47
CA GLN A 62 14.04 3.58 12.54
C GLN A 62 15.57 3.71 12.43
N ASP A 63 16.06 4.45 11.43
CA ASP A 63 17.39 5.08 11.50
C ASP A 63 17.24 6.56 11.12
N MET A 64 16.46 7.26 11.95
CA MET A 64 16.45 8.72 12.07
C MET A 64 16.88 9.13 13.48
N SER A 65 17.58 8.24 14.21
CA SER A 65 18.09 8.50 15.57
C SER A 65 19.21 9.55 15.63
N THR A 66 19.51 10.25 14.53
CA THR A 66 20.39 11.42 14.50
C THR A 66 19.64 12.75 14.35
N MET A 67 18.29 12.78 14.36
CA MET A 67 17.54 14.04 14.24
C MET A 67 16.26 14.04 15.11
N GLU A 68 16.39 13.85 16.42
CA GLU A 68 15.36 14.31 17.35
C GLU A 68 15.95 15.36 18.30
N HIS A 69 15.13 16.36 18.63
CA HIS A 69 15.36 17.54 19.49
C HIS A 69 15.59 18.88 18.78
N THR A 70 14.59 19.38 18.04
CA THR A 70 14.21 20.81 18.09
C THR A 70 12.86 21.05 17.39
N MET A 71 11.82 21.27 18.20
CA MET A 71 10.70 22.19 17.96
C MET A 71 9.91 22.07 16.63
N GLY A 72 8.73 21.46 16.71
CA GLY A 72 7.55 21.87 15.92
C GLY A 72 7.37 21.22 14.55
N GLY A 73 6.49 20.21 14.49
CA GLY A 73 5.68 19.95 13.29
C GLY A 73 6.43 19.60 12.01
N MET A 74 7.53 18.84 12.07
CA MET A 74 8.13 18.27 10.85
C MET A 74 7.30 17.09 10.34
N LYS A 75 6.35 17.43 9.46
CA LYS A 75 5.87 16.56 8.39
C LYS A 75 7.08 15.87 7.75
N MET A 76 7.08 14.53 7.74
CA MET A 76 8.14 13.70 7.14
C MET A 76 8.43 14.17 5.70
N VAL A 77 9.55 14.86 5.49
CA VAL A 77 9.95 15.33 4.16
C VAL A 77 10.71 14.20 3.47
N GLY A 78 10.09 13.55 2.48
CA GLY A 78 10.82 12.79 1.45
C GLY A 78 10.31 11.39 1.08
N MET A 79 9.38 10.80 1.84
CA MET A 79 8.70 9.54 1.47
C MET A 79 7.22 9.63 1.86
N GLU A 80 6.52 10.63 1.32
CA GLU A 80 5.08 10.50 1.15
C GLU A 80 4.87 9.60 -0.07
N HIS A 81 4.56 8.32 0.14
CA HIS A 81 3.85 7.53 -0.89
C HIS A 81 2.40 8.05 -1.00
N ASN A 82 2.23 9.36 -1.24
CA ASN A 82 0.96 9.99 -1.59
C ASN A 82 0.65 9.77 -3.07
N ASP A 83 1.09 8.64 -3.62
CA ASP A 83 0.47 8.15 -4.83
C ASP A 83 -0.99 7.91 -4.46
N PRO A 84 -1.95 8.59 -5.11
CA PRO A 84 -3.36 8.57 -4.70
C PRO A 84 -3.97 7.15 -4.73
N ASN A 85 -3.23 6.21 -5.31
CA ASN A 85 -3.53 4.79 -5.43
C ASN A 85 -2.75 3.89 -4.44
N SER A 86 -1.97 4.40 -3.48
CA SER A 86 -1.24 3.57 -2.51
C SER A 86 -1.39 4.03 -1.06
N VAL A 87 -1.34 3.07 -0.12
CA VAL A 87 -1.24 3.35 1.31
C VAL A 87 -0.53 2.22 2.06
N LEU A 88 0.39 2.58 2.96
CA LEU A 88 1.00 1.66 3.92
C LEU A 88 0.13 1.53 5.17
N ILE A 89 -0.07 0.31 5.64
CA ILE A 89 -0.88 -0.04 6.80
C ILE A 89 0.00 -0.80 7.79
N GLU A 90 0.45 -0.09 8.82
CA GLU A 90 1.28 -0.64 9.90
C GLU A 90 0.55 -1.74 10.69
N PRO A 91 1.28 -2.63 11.37
CA PRO A 91 0.69 -3.64 12.24
C PRO A 91 -0.35 -3.04 13.19
N ARG A 92 -1.51 -3.71 13.31
CA ARG A 92 -2.60 -3.34 14.24
C ARG A 92 -3.26 -1.98 13.95
N THR A 93 -3.00 -1.35 12.81
CA THR A 93 -3.60 -0.07 12.42
C THR A 93 -4.74 -0.20 11.42
N THR A 94 -5.44 0.90 11.16
CA THR A 94 -6.46 1.02 10.12
C THR A 94 -6.23 2.28 9.32
N GLN A 95 -6.23 2.17 8.00
CA GLN A 95 -6.05 3.27 7.07
C GLN A 95 -7.26 3.41 6.15
N GLU A 96 -7.42 4.58 5.56
CA GLU A 96 -8.46 4.87 4.57
C GLU A 96 -7.81 5.22 3.23
N LEU A 97 -8.36 4.71 2.13
CA LEU A 97 -8.02 5.13 0.77
C LEU A 97 -9.30 5.36 -0.03
N ILE A 98 -9.45 6.53 -0.63
CA ILE A 98 -10.59 6.87 -1.49
C ILE A 98 -10.11 6.88 -2.93
N TRP A 99 -10.74 6.07 -3.78
CA TRP A 99 -10.34 5.92 -5.18
C TRP A 99 -11.54 6.00 -6.12
N THR A 100 -11.37 6.74 -7.22
CA THR A 100 -12.36 6.80 -8.30
C THR A 100 -11.88 5.96 -9.48
N PHE A 101 -12.63 4.92 -9.81
CA PHE A 101 -12.38 4.07 -10.96
C PHE A 101 -12.72 4.82 -12.24
N ASN A 102 -11.76 4.89 -13.17
CA ASN A 102 -12.02 5.37 -14.53
C ASN A 102 -12.29 4.16 -15.45
N LYS A 103 -12.34 4.37 -16.78
CA LYS A 103 -12.58 3.30 -17.76
C LYS A 103 -11.42 2.29 -17.92
N SER A 104 -10.39 2.34 -17.06
CA SER A 104 -9.24 1.45 -17.15
C SER A 104 -9.58 0.03 -16.71
N THR A 105 -9.22 -0.93 -17.54
CA THR A 105 -9.36 -2.37 -17.27
C THR A 105 -8.02 -2.99 -16.86
N GLY A 106 -8.08 -4.15 -16.21
CA GLY A 106 -6.89 -4.89 -15.79
C GLY A 106 -6.17 -4.26 -14.60
N LEU A 107 -6.90 -3.50 -13.79
CA LEU A 107 -6.40 -3.00 -12.52
C LEU A 107 -6.39 -4.12 -11.47
N GLU A 108 -5.35 -4.13 -10.67
CA GLU A 108 -5.14 -4.98 -9.51
C GLU A 108 -5.11 -4.11 -8.26
N PHE A 109 -5.40 -4.74 -7.11
CA PHE A 109 -4.98 -4.23 -5.82
C PHE A 109 -4.02 -5.24 -5.20
N ALA A 110 -2.88 -4.77 -4.71
CA ALA A 110 -1.85 -5.65 -4.20
C ALA A 110 -1.01 -5.04 -3.08
N CYS A 111 -0.26 -5.91 -2.41
CA CYS A 111 0.76 -5.57 -1.44
C CYS A 111 2.13 -5.79 -2.07
N ASN A 112 2.92 -4.73 -2.26
CA ASN A 112 4.24 -4.83 -2.91
C ASN A 112 5.40 -4.95 -1.91
N VAL A 113 5.11 -5.11 -0.61
CA VAL A 113 6.11 -5.49 0.40
C VAL A 113 6.78 -6.80 -0.05
N PRO A 114 8.12 -6.94 0.05
CA PRO A 114 8.84 -8.10 -0.47
C PRO A 114 8.19 -9.43 -0.08
N GLY A 115 7.85 -10.23 -1.10
CA GLY A 115 7.26 -11.56 -0.97
C GLY A 115 5.74 -11.61 -0.81
N HIS A 116 5.06 -10.50 -0.48
CA HIS A 116 3.62 -10.50 -0.22
C HIS A 116 2.78 -10.69 -1.50
N TYR A 117 3.15 -10.01 -2.61
CA TYR A 117 2.50 -10.19 -3.91
C TYR A 117 2.59 -11.65 -4.37
N GLN A 118 3.80 -12.24 -4.35
CA GLN A 118 4.06 -13.63 -4.74
C GLN A 118 3.33 -14.64 -3.83
N SER A 119 3.13 -14.29 -2.56
CA SER A 119 2.35 -15.09 -1.60
C SER A 119 0.83 -15.01 -1.84
N GLY A 120 0.39 -14.26 -2.84
CA GLY A 120 -1.01 -14.18 -3.26
C GLY A 120 -1.79 -13.02 -2.64
N MET A 121 -1.10 -12.02 -2.06
CA MET A 121 -1.71 -10.77 -1.62
C MET A 121 -1.92 -9.80 -2.79
N VAL A 122 -2.61 -10.31 -3.80
CA VAL A 122 -3.06 -9.62 -5.01
C VAL A 122 -4.50 -10.04 -5.33
N GLY A 123 -5.31 -9.08 -5.77
CA GLY A 123 -6.65 -9.29 -6.28
C GLY A 123 -6.94 -8.34 -7.45
N LYS A 124 -8.01 -8.62 -8.19
CA LYS A 124 -8.36 -7.89 -9.42
C LYS A 124 -9.57 -6.99 -9.23
N PHE A 125 -9.62 -5.88 -9.95
CA PHE A 125 -10.85 -5.14 -10.16
C PHE A 125 -11.54 -5.61 -11.43
N GLU A 126 -12.79 -6.04 -11.31
CA GLU A 126 -13.64 -6.37 -12.45
C GLU A 126 -14.50 -5.15 -12.78
N VAL A 127 -14.15 -4.45 -13.85
CA VAL A 127 -14.94 -3.32 -14.33
C VAL A 127 -16.16 -3.85 -15.10
N LYS A 128 -17.36 -3.57 -14.60
CA LYS A 128 -18.65 -4.01 -15.16
C LYS A 128 -19.50 -2.84 -15.64
#